data_AF-A0A519ETY1-F1
#
_entry.id   AF-A0A519ETY1-F1
#
_cell.length_a   1.000
_cell.length_b   1.000
_cell.length_c   1.000
_cell.angle_alpha   90.00
_cell.angle_beta   90.00
_cell.angle_gamma   90.00
#
_symmetry.space_group_name_H-M   'P 1'
#
loop_
_entity.id
_entity.type
_entity.pdbx_description
1 polymer ?
#
loop_
_entity_poly.entity_id
_entity_poly.type
_entity_poly.pdbx_seq_one_letter_code
_entity_poly.pdbx_strand_id
1 'polypeptide(L)' 'MTSVINTNINSLNAQRNLGASQTSLTTSMQRLSSGMRINSAKDDAAGLAISERMTAQIKGLTQAGRNANDGISL' A
#
# COMPACT_ATOMS: atom_id res chain seq x y z
N MET A 1 -25.44 -27.34 28.63
CA MET A 1 -25.55 -26.49 27.42
C MET A 1 -25.45 -25.05 27.86
N THR A 2 -24.49 -24.28 27.33
CA THR A 2 -24.31 -22.87 27.71
C THR A 2 -25.31 -22.02 26.93
N SER A 3 -26.51 -21.80 27.48
CA SER A 3 -27.44 -20.79 26.94
C SER A 3 -26.92 -19.41 27.27
N VAL A 4 -26.32 -18.74 26.29
CA VAL A 4 -25.87 -17.36 26.41
C VAL A 4 -27.06 -16.47 26.02
N ILE A 5 -27.92 -16.15 26.99
CA ILE A 5 -29.19 -15.44 26.77
C ILE A 5 -28.96 -13.95 26.46
N ASN A 6 -27.88 -13.35 26.98
CA ASN A 6 -27.61 -11.91 26.86
C ASN A 6 -26.47 -11.54 25.89
N THR A 7 -25.61 -12.47 25.47
CA THR A 7 -24.48 -12.16 24.57
C THR A 7 -24.24 -13.30 23.60
N ASN A 8 -24.55 -13.10 22.33
CA ASN A 8 -24.36 -14.12 21.31
C ASN A 8 -22.89 -14.16 20.85
N ILE A 9 -22.10 -15.05 21.44
CA ILE A 9 -20.67 -15.21 21.14
C ILE A 9 -20.44 -15.59 19.66
N ASN A 10 -21.34 -16.37 19.05
CA ASN A 10 -21.24 -16.73 17.63
C ASN A 10 -21.47 -15.52 16.73
N SER A 11 -22.43 -14.67 17.05
CA SER A 11 -22.66 -13.39 16.35
C SER A 11 -21.46 -12.45 16.52
N LEU A 12 -20.89 -12.36 17.72
CA LEU A 12 -19.69 -11.55 17.97
C LEU A 12 -18.47 -12.07 17.20
N ASN A 13 -18.30 -13.40 17.12
CA ASN A 13 -17.27 -14.03 16.29
C ASN A 13 -17.46 -13.73 14.80
N ALA A 14 -18.70 -13.84 14.31
CA ALA A 14 -19.04 -13.49 12.94
C ALA A 14 -18.75 -12.02 12.63
N GLN A 15 -19.09 -11.10 13.54
CA GLN A 15 -18.77 -9.67 13.41
C GLN A 15 -17.27 -9.40 13.41
N ARG A 16 -16.49 -10.09 14.26
CA ARG A 16 -15.02 -9.97 14.26
C ARG A 16 -14.40 -10.45 12.94
N ASN A 17 -14.85 -11.61 12.44
CA ASN A 17 -14.39 -12.13 11.15
C ASN A 17 -14.82 -11.23 9.98
N LEU A 18 -16.01 -10.65 10.04
CA LEU A 18 -16.50 -9.68 9.07
C LEU A 18 -15.63 -8.42 9.09
N GLY A 19 -15.30 -7.87 10.25
CA GLY A 19 -14.44 -6.71 10.38
C GLY A 19 -13.02 -6.95 9.83
N ALA A 20 -12.44 -8.12 10.08
CA ALA A 20 -11.15 -8.52 9.51
C ALA A 20 -11.22 -8.66 7.97
N SER A 21 -12.29 -9.28 7.46
CA SER A 21 -12.53 -9.44 6.03
C SER A 21 -12.72 -8.08 5.34
N GLN A 22 -13.49 -7.18 5.96
CA GLN A 22 -13.72 -5.83 5.46
C GLN A 22 -12.42 -5.02 5.39
N THR A 23 -11.55 -5.11 6.40
CA THR A 23 -10.25 -4.44 6.42
C THR A 23 -9.33 -4.95 5.30
N SER A 24 -9.31 -6.27 5.08
CA SER A 24 -8.54 -6.92 4.02
C SER A 24 -9.05 -6.52 2.63
N LEU A 25 -10.37 -6.45 2.47
CA LEU A 25 -11.00 -5.97 1.24
C LEU A 25 -10.65 -4.51 0.96
N THR A 26 -10.74 -3.62 1.95
CA THR A 26 -10.37 -2.20 1.78
C THR A 26 -8.90 -2.05 1.35
N THR A 27 -7.99 -2.81 1.95
CA THR A 27 -6.57 -2.81 1.56
C THR A 27 -6.38 -3.30 0.13
N SER A 28 -7.10 -4.36 -0.26
CA SER A 28 -7.03 -4.90 -1.62
C SER A 28 -7.58 -3.92 -2.65
N MET A 29 -8.69 -3.24 -2.34
CA MET A 29 -9.26 -2.17 -3.18
C MET A 29 -8.31 -0.98 -3.31
N GLN A 30 -7.62 -0.59 -2.24
CA GLN A 30 -6.62 0.48 -2.29
C GLN A 30 -5.44 0.11 -3.21
N ARG A 31 -4.94 -1.13 -3.12
CA ARG A 31 -3.90 -1.64 -4.03
C ARG A 31 -4.38 -1.73 -5.48
N LEU A 32 -5.62 -2.17 -5.70
CA LEU A 32 -6.21 -2.22 -7.04
C LEU A 32 -6.35 -0.82 -7.65
N SER A 33 -6.86 0.15 -6.88
CA SER A 33 -7.09 1.52 -7.36
C SER A 33 -5.80 2.29 -7.63
N SER A 34 -4.73 2.02 -6.89
CA SER A 34 -3.42 2.66 -7.06
C SER A 34 -2.53 1.94 -8.06
N GLY A 35 -2.77 0.65 -8.30
CA GLY A 35 -1.85 -0.24 -9.00
C GLY A 35 -0.54 -0.49 -8.24
N MET A 36 -0.37 0.08 -7.05
CA MET A 36 0.85 -0.03 -6.25
C MET A 36 0.65 -1.03 -5.12
N ARG A 37 1.64 -1.92 -4.96
CA ARG A 37 1.65 -2.92 -3.87
C ARG A 37 1.86 -2.25 -2.49
N ILE A 38 2.67 -1.21 -2.45
CA ILE A 38 3.02 -0.43 -1.26
C ILE A 38 2.44 0.97 -1.45
N ASN A 39 1.35 1.28 -0.76
CA ASN A 39 0.69 2.58 -0.87
C ASN A 39 1.06 3.54 0.26
N SER A 40 1.52 3.01 1.39
CA SER A 40 1.89 3.80 2.55
C SER A 40 3.11 3.22 3.26
N ALA A 41 3.81 4.06 4.03
CA ALA A 41 4.91 3.63 4.89
C ALA A 41 4.47 2.62 5.96
N LYS A 42 3.16 2.55 6.25
CA LYS A 42 2.56 1.57 7.15
C LYS A 42 2.57 0.15 6.54
N ASP A 43 2.47 0.04 5.21
CA ASP A 43 2.44 -1.25 4.52
C ASP A 43 3.83 -1.88 4.43
N ASP A 44 4.85 -1.07 4.11
CA ASP A 44 6.26 -1.47 4.06
C ASP A 44 7.16 -0.21 4.02
N ALA A 45 7.63 0.23 5.19
CA ALA A 45 8.45 1.44 5.31
C ALA A 45 9.79 1.32 4.55
N ALA A 46 10.41 0.13 4.58
CA ALA A 46 11.69 -0.11 3.92
C ALA A 46 11.52 -0.19 2.40
N GLY A 47 10.51 -0.92 1.93
CA GLY A 47 10.16 -1.01 0.52
C GLY A 47 9.76 0.32 -0.08
N LEU A 48 9.02 1.15 0.66
CA LEU A 48 8.69 2.51 0.25
C LEU A 48 9.95 3.38 0.14
N ALA A 49 10.82 3.39 1.17
CA ALA A 49 12.03 4.20 1.17
C ALA A 49 12.99 3.84 0.02
N ILE A 50 13.12 2.54 -0.30
CA ILE A 50 13.91 2.07 -1.44
C ILE A 50 13.26 2.53 -2.76
N SER A 51 11.94 2.41 -2.90
CA SER A 51 11.19 2.88 -4.07
C SER A 51 11.36 4.38 -4.31
N GLU A 52 11.26 5.19 -3.26
CA GLU A 52 11.48 6.64 -3.32
C GLU A 52 12.92 6.98 -3.72
N ARG A 53 13.91 6.29 -3.15
CA ARG A 53 15.31 6.48 -3.51
C ARG A 53 15.58 6.14 -4.98
N MET A 54 15.02 5.03 -5.48
CA MET A 54 15.14 4.65 -6.89
C MET A 54 14.43 5.67 -7.79
N THR A 55 13.25 6.15 -7.39
CA THR A 55 12.52 7.20 -8.13
C THR A 55 13.33 8.49 -8.22
N ALA A 56 14.00 8.90 -7.14
CA ALA A 56 14.88 10.05 -7.12
C ALA A 56 16.08 9.87 -8.07
N GLN A 57 16.71 8.70 -8.06
CA GLN A 57 17.80 8.36 -8.97
C GLN A 57 17.36 8.40 -10.43
N ILE A 58 16.21 7.81 -10.76
CA ILE A 58 15.65 7.82 -12.12
C ILE A 58 15.44 9.27 -12.59
N LYS A 59 14.79 10.11 -11.77
CA LYS A 59 14.57 11.53 -12.09
C LYS A 59 15.89 12.27 -12.31
N GLY A 60 16.89 12.00 -11.47
CA GLY A 60 18.24 12.56 -11.61
C GLY A 60 18.90 12.16 -12.93
N LEU A 61 18.84 10.87 -13.30
CA LEU A 61 19.38 10.37 -14.55
C LEU A 61 18.63 10.92 -15.78
N THR A 62 17.31 11.06 -15.71
CA THR A 62 16.52 11.70 -16.79
C THR A 62 16.95 13.16 -16.99
N GLN A 63 17.19 13.90 -15.90
CA GLN A 63 17.71 15.27 -16.02
C GLN A 63 19.14 15.28 -16.58
N ALA A 64 20.01 14.40 -16.10
CA ALA A 64 21.38 14.29 -16.60
C ALA A 64 21.40 13.98 -18.11
N GLY A 65 20.52 13.08 -18.58
CA GLY A 65 20.35 12.79 -20.00
C GLY A 65 19.88 14.00 -20.81
N ARG A 66 18.92 14.77 -20.30
CA ARG A 66 18.49 16.03 -20.94
C ARG A 66 19.65 17.03 -21.04
N ASN A 67 20.35 17.27 -19.93
CA ASN A 67 21.50 18.17 -19.89
C ASN A 67 22.61 17.73 -20.87
N ALA A 68 22.84 16.42 -21.03
CA ALA A 68 23.81 15.89 -21.98
C ALA A 68 23.39 16.14 -23.44
N ASN A 69 22.12 15.98 -23.77
CA ASN A 69 21.59 16.30 -25.11
C ASN A 69 21.65 17.80 -25.40
N ASP A 70 21.33 18.63 -24.41
CA ASP A 70 21.45 20.09 -24.53
C ASP A 70 22.92 20.50 -24.75
N GLY A 71 23.86 19.86 -24.06
CA GLY A 71 25.29 20.08 -24.23
C GLY A 71 25.87 19.58 -25.56
N ILE A 72 25.25 18.58 -26.20
CA ILE A 72 25.61 18.14 -27.57
C ILE A 72 25.09 19.13 -28.63
N SER A 73 24.00 19.84 -28.32
CA SER A 73 23.32 20.75 -29.26
C SER A 73 23.91 22.17 -29.26
N LEU A 74 24.90 22.46 -28.40
CA LEU A 74 25.64 23.73 -28.31
C LEU A 74 26.99 23.62 -29.04
#